data_AF-A0A0C2N990-F1
#
_entry.id   AF-A0A0C2N990-F1
#
_cell.length_a   1.000
_cell.length_b   1.000
_cell.length_c   1.000
_cell.angle_alpha   90.00
_cell.angle_beta   90.00
_cell.angle_gamma   90.00
#
_symmetry.space_group_name_H-M   'P 1'
#
loop_
_entity.id
_entity.type
_entity.pdbx_description
1 polymer ?
#
loop_
_entity_poly.entity_id
_entity_poly.type
_entity_poly.pdbx_seq_one_letter_code
_entity_poly.pdbx_strand_id
1 'polypeptide(L)'
;MHKLNTFLHSSKDLVPYRTKYEYYNDFEKNPSVGPSRPSLLVASSYDLICDTETINQGDFWTYVIVCVRRPGKYRNLVTEKLLKDNEVKWSKIMNNYMIEKTIFNDMYWFAFNAFKLSGPELDAFIIYQALNSTHGLLERNSYYLDTLMEILCTRSYRQICEIKKMYLKYYNVNLTDSVCSKLKGSLKTFFFNILTKNKDQFIEIFSRINFVDIKDMITYFQEVRNVDITCRLKGILASKLRKCANAISEYCTNKELFFAKCCKEYIRNSNIKGAISIILTRSEIDLSDIIEEYRLRYKIWLIDDIQKLCETSYKPLCQL
;
A
#
# COMPACT_ATOMS: atom_id res chain seq x y z
N MET A 1 -26.63 24.21 -41.67
CA MET A 1 -25.47 24.54 -40.84
C MET A 1 -25.26 23.43 -39.82
N HIS A 2 -24.11 22.76 -39.96
CA HIS A 2 -23.40 21.87 -39.03
C HIS A 2 -24.16 20.97 -38.02
N LYS A 3 -24.29 19.70 -38.44
CA LYS A 3 -23.90 18.48 -37.71
C LYS A 3 -23.88 18.55 -36.17
N LEU A 4 -25.06 18.44 -35.57
CA LEU A 4 -25.26 17.76 -34.29
C LEU A 4 -25.49 16.28 -34.59
N ASN A 5 -24.41 15.51 -34.72
CA ASN A 5 -24.50 14.06 -34.60
C ASN A 5 -23.15 13.49 -34.20
N THR A 6 -23.25 12.41 -33.41
CA THR A 6 -22.21 11.51 -32.91
C THR A 6 -21.28 12.06 -31.83
N PHE A 7 -21.68 11.89 -30.56
CA PHE A 7 -20.94 11.08 -29.57
C PHE A 7 -21.86 10.75 -28.38
N LEU A 8 -22.97 10.04 -28.65
CA LEU A 8 -23.60 9.25 -27.60
C LEU A 8 -22.69 8.03 -27.38
N HIS A 9 -21.71 8.16 -26.49
CA HIS A 9 -20.97 6.99 -26.00
C HIS A 9 -21.99 6.05 -25.36
N SER A 10 -22.01 4.81 -25.84
CA SER A 10 -23.00 3.85 -25.39
C SER A 10 -22.74 3.53 -23.92
N SER A 11 -23.80 3.29 -23.14
CA SER A 11 -23.68 2.88 -21.74
C SER A 11 -22.93 1.54 -21.54
N LYS A 12 -22.42 0.91 -22.61
CA LYS A 12 -21.61 -0.31 -22.60
C LYS A 12 -20.11 -0.03 -22.42
N ASP A 13 -19.66 1.21 -22.58
CA ASP A 13 -18.23 1.57 -22.62
C ASP A 13 -17.72 2.12 -21.28
N LEU A 14 -18.62 2.32 -20.31
CA LEU A 14 -18.31 2.78 -18.96
C LEU A 14 -17.92 1.61 -18.07
N VAL A 15 -16.74 1.68 -17.46
CA VAL A 15 -16.32 0.72 -16.42
C VAL A 15 -16.93 1.18 -15.08
N PRO A 16 -17.90 0.45 -14.50
CA PRO A 16 -18.56 0.88 -13.27
C PRO A 16 -17.68 0.66 -12.05
N TYR A 17 -17.64 1.64 -11.15
CA TYR A 17 -17.04 1.56 -9.83
C TYR A 17 -18.13 1.75 -8.78
N ARG A 18 -18.74 0.63 -8.37
CA ARG A 18 -19.94 0.62 -7.51
C ARG A 18 -19.63 0.92 -6.04
N THR A 19 -18.39 0.70 -5.60
CA THR A 19 -17.96 0.90 -4.22
C THR A 19 -16.71 1.78 -4.21
N LYS A 20 -16.80 2.93 -3.52
CA LYS A 20 -15.67 3.85 -3.34
C LYS A 20 -14.46 3.23 -2.61
N TYR A 21 -14.64 2.06 -1.97
CA TYR A 21 -13.64 1.39 -1.14
C TYR A 21 -13.73 -0.13 -1.35
N GLU A 22 -13.03 -0.69 -2.36
CA GLU A 22 -13.04 -2.14 -2.62
C GLU A 22 -12.09 -2.91 -1.68
N TYR A 23 -11.02 -2.26 -1.18
CA TYR A 23 -10.01 -2.88 -0.32
C TYR A 23 -9.74 -2.03 0.93
N TYR A 24 -10.55 -2.25 1.97
CA TYR A 24 -10.43 -1.59 3.26
C TYR A 24 -10.35 -2.63 4.39
N ASN A 25 -9.77 -2.25 5.53
CA ASN A 25 -9.78 -3.10 6.71
C ASN A 25 -11.14 -2.93 7.42
N ASP A 26 -11.83 -4.02 7.76
CA ASP A 26 -13.14 -3.97 8.41
C ASP A 26 -13.12 -3.20 9.75
N PHE A 27 -11.97 -3.11 10.41
CA PHE A 27 -11.74 -2.23 11.55
C PHE A 27 -12.00 -0.75 11.26
N GLU A 28 -11.65 -0.28 10.06
CA GLU A 28 -11.82 1.11 9.61
C GLU A 28 -13.29 1.48 9.41
N LYS A 29 -14.21 0.50 9.38
CA LYS A 29 -15.66 0.71 9.36
C LYS A 29 -16.28 0.81 10.75
N ASN A 30 -15.53 0.53 11.81
CA ASN A 30 -16.07 0.67 13.17
C ASN A 30 -16.38 2.15 13.44
N PRO A 31 -17.59 2.51 13.90
CA PRO A 31 -17.94 3.89 14.22
C PRO A 31 -16.96 4.59 15.18
N SER A 32 -16.25 3.84 16.03
CA SER A 32 -15.25 4.37 16.97
C SER A 32 -13.95 4.84 16.31
N VAL A 33 -13.72 4.55 15.03
CA VAL A 33 -12.48 4.87 14.29
C VAL A 33 -12.61 6.13 13.42
N GLY A 34 -13.82 6.67 13.29
CA GLY A 34 -14.08 7.86 12.46
C GLY A 34 -14.00 7.57 10.95
N PRO A 35 -14.64 8.41 10.11
CA PRO A 35 -14.61 8.24 8.66
C PRO A 35 -13.22 8.56 8.09
N SER A 36 -12.82 7.84 7.05
CA SER A 36 -11.57 8.07 6.32
C SER A 36 -11.77 8.99 5.12
N ARG A 37 -10.82 9.88 4.85
CA ARG A 37 -10.79 10.77 3.68
C ARG A 37 -9.69 10.34 2.71
N PRO A 38 -10.04 9.76 1.55
CA PRO A 38 -9.05 9.45 0.52
C PRO A 38 -8.54 10.75 -0.13
N SER A 39 -7.31 10.72 -0.64
CA SER A 39 -6.79 11.80 -1.49
C SER A 39 -7.25 11.64 -2.95
N LEU A 40 -7.43 10.39 -3.39
CA LEU A 40 -7.95 10.03 -4.70
C LEU A 40 -9.45 9.72 -4.61
N LEU A 41 -10.28 10.59 -5.18
CA LEU A 41 -11.72 10.36 -5.27
C LEU A 41 -12.06 9.44 -6.44
N VAL A 42 -12.69 8.30 -6.12
CA VAL A 42 -13.15 7.33 -7.11
C VAL A 42 -14.50 7.77 -7.70
N ALA A 43 -14.55 8.00 -9.00
CA ALA A 43 -15.76 8.29 -9.76
C ALA A 43 -16.61 7.03 -9.92
N SER A 44 -17.92 7.19 -10.12
CA SER A 44 -18.85 6.06 -10.29
C SER A 44 -18.63 5.26 -11.57
N SER A 45 -18.00 5.88 -12.57
CA SER A 45 -17.67 5.26 -13.84
C SER A 45 -16.52 5.98 -14.51
N TYR A 46 -15.77 5.24 -15.31
CA TYR A 46 -14.68 5.77 -16.14
C TYR A 46 -14.81 5.28 -17.57
N ASP A 47 -14.44 6.13 -18.53
CA ASP A 47 -14.49 5.84 -19.96
C ASP A 47 -13.15 5.29 -20.43
N LEU A 48 -13.09 3.96 -20.51
CA LEU A 48 -11.87 3.25 -20.86
C LEU A 48 -11.41 3.56 -22.28
N ILE A 49 -12.35 3.79 -23.20
CA ILE A 49 -12.04 4.09 -24.60
C ILE A 49 -11.42 5.47 -24.69
N CYS A 50 -12.11 6.50 -24.19
CA CYS A 50 -11.65 7.89 -24.21
C CYS A 50 -10.28 8.07 -23.54
N ASP A 51 -10.06 7.42 -22.38
CA ASP A 51 -8.76 7.45 -21.70
C ASP A 51 -7.68 6.79 -22.57
N THR A 52 -7.94 5.63 -23.17
CA THR A 52 -6.94 4.99 -24.06
C THR A 52 -6.66 5.76 -25.35
N GLU A 53 -7.67 6.41 -25.95
CA GLU A 53 -7.48 7.27 -27.12
C GLU A 53 -6.60 8.48 -26.79
N THR A 54 -6.86 9.12 -25.65
CA THR A 54 -6.04 10.23 -25.14
C THR A 54 -4.59 9.78 -24.93
N ILE A 55 -4.41 8.63 -24.28
CA ILE A 55 -3.07 8.08 -24.00
C ILE A 55 -2.35 7.70 -25.29
N ASN A 56 -3.05 7.13 -26.28
CA ASN A 56 -2.50 6.75 -27.57
C ASN A 56 -1.92 7.92 -28.38
N GLN A 57 -2.35 9.15 -28.12
CA GLN A 57 -1.83 10.35 -28.77
C GLN A 57 -0.52 10.86 -28.15
N GLY A 58 -0.13 10.33 -26.99
CA GLY A 58 1.02 10.80 -26.23
C GLY A 58 2.12 9.76 -26.03
N ASP A 59 2.88 10.00 -24.97
CA ASP A 59 4.01 9.20 -24.50
C ASP A 59 3.69 8.50 -23.17
N PHE A 60 4.73 7.94 -22.53
CA PHE A 60 4.60 7.30 -21.23
C PHE A 60 4.06 8.26 -20.15
N TRP A 61 4.45 9.53 -20.18
CA TRP A 61 4.00 10.51 -19.17
C TRP A 61 2.55 10.91 -19.37
N THR A 62 2.06 10.90 -20.60
CA THR A 62 0.63 11.05 -20.90
C THR A 62 -0.17 9.91 -20.25
N TYR A 63 0.32 8.66 -20.33
CA TYR A 63 -0.24 7.52 -19.60
C TYR A 63 -0.26 7.78 -18.08
N VAL A 64 0.84 8.26 -17.49
CA VAL A 64 0.92 8.52 -16.05
C VAL A 64 -0.05 9.62 -15.61
N ILE A 65 -0.13 10.73 -16.35
CA ILE A 65 -0.99 11.88 -16.03
C ILE A 65 -2.47 11.51 -16.09
N VAL A 66 -2.87 10.68 -17.05
CA VAL A 66 -4.26 10.19 -17.11
C VAL A 66 -4.52 9.23 -15.95
N CYS A 67 -3.61 8.27 -15.72
CA CYS A 67 -3.78 7.23 -14.72
C CYS A 67 -3.70 7.73 -13.28
N VAL A 68 -2.99 8.82 -12.97
CA VAL A 68 -2.85 9.30 -11.59
C VAL A 68 -4.20 9.68 -10.97
N ARG A 69 -5.17 10.06 -11.80
CA ARG A 69 -6.54 10.40 -11.39
C ARG A 69 -7.50 9.22 -11.52
N ARG A 70 -6.99 7.99 -11.49
CA ARG A 70 -7.76 6.75 -11.66
C ARG A 70 -7.38 5.73 -10.58
N PRO A 71 -8.35 4.93 -10.09
CA PRO A 71 -8.09 3.88 -9.10
C PRO A 71 -7.17 2.81 -9.69
N GLY A 72 -6.39 2.13 -8.84
CA GLY A 72 -5.37 1.16 -9.27
C GLY A 72 -5.92 0.08 -10.19
N LYS A 73 -7.08 -0.49 -9.88
CA LYS A 73 -7.75 -1.49 -10.72
C LYS A 73 -8.08 -0.95 -12.12
N TYR A 74 -8.43 0.33 -12.26
CA TYR A 74 -8.68 0.94 -13.56
C TYR A 74 -7.37 1.21 -14.31
N ARG A 75 -6.32 1.65 -13.60
CA ARG A 75 -4.97 1.78 -14.18
C ARG A 75 -4.49 0.46 -14.79
N ASN A 76 -4.78 -0.68 -14.14
CA ASN A 76 -4.49 -1.99 -14.73
C ASN A 76 -5.27 -2.24 -16.03
N LEU A 77 -6.58 -1.98 -16.05
CA LEU A 77 -7.42 -2.17 -17.24
C LEU A 77 -6.94 -1.31 -18.42
N VAL A 78 -6.58 -0.05 -18.16
CA VAL A 78 -5.98 0.84 -19.17
C VAL A 78 -4.68 0.24 -19.69
N THR A 79 -3.80 -0.23 -18.79
CA THR A 79 -2.51 -0.84 -19.17
C THR A 79 -2.72 -2.07 -20.06
N GLU A 80 -3.59 -2.99 -19.67
CA GLU A 80 -3.90 -4.21 -20.43
C GLU A 80 -4.48 -3.89 -21.81
N LYS A 81 -5.39 -2.91 -21.89
CA LYS A 81 -5.97 -2.48 -23.17
C LYS A 81 -4.93 -1.86 -24.10
N LEU A 82 -4.04 -1.00 -23.59
CA LEU A 82 -2.97 -0.39 -24.40
C LEU A 82 -2.01 -1.44 -24.97
N LEU A 83 -1.61 -2.42 -24.15
CA LEU A 83 -0.75 -3.53 -24.59
C LEU A 83 -1.46 -4.48 -25.56
N LYS A 84 -2.78 -4.66 -25.44
CA LYS A 84 -3.56 -5.50 -26.35
C LYS A 84 -3.81 -4.83 -27.70
N ASP A 85 -4.21 -3.56 -27.70
CA ASP A 85 -4.68 -2.87 -28.91
C ASP A 85 -3.51 -2.34 -29.76
N ASN A 86 -2.35 -2.05 -29.15
CA ASN A 86 -1.19 -1.55 -29.86
C ASN A 86 0.12 -2.01 -29.20
N GLU A 87 0.26 -3.34 -29.12
CA GLU A 87 1.36 -4.05 -28.43
C GLU A 87 2.74 -3.52 -28.82
N VAL A 88 3.03 -3.41 -30.12
CA VAL A 88 4.36 -3.00 -30.60
C VAL A 88 4.75 -1.62 -30.08
N LYS A 89 3.82 -0.65 -30.14
CA LYS A 89 4.06 0.71 -29.65
C LYS A 89 4.22 0.71 -28.13
N TRP A 90 3.25 0.16 -27.42
CA TRP A 90 3.20 0.30 -25.96
C TRP A 90 4.19 -0.59 -25.23
N SER A 91 4.49 -1.78 -25.75
CA SER A 91 5.60 -2.60 -25.22
C SER A 91 6.91 -1.84 -25.32
N LYS A 92 7.20 -1.17 -26.44
CA LYS A 92 8.40 -0.33 -26.58
C LYS A 92 8.42 0.85 -25.61
N ILE A 93 7.30 1.58 -25.47
CA ILE A 93 7.21 2.74 -24.56
C ILE A 93 7.34 2.31 -23.10
N MET A 94 6.63 1.27 -22.69
CA MET A 94 6.59 0.77 -21.32
C MET A 94 7.84 -0.03 -20.93
N ASN A 95 8.64 -0.52 -21.88
CA ASN A 95 9.83 -1.34 -21.56
C ASN A 95 10.80 -0.62 -20.63
N ASN A 96 11.05 0.66 -20.91
CA ASN A 96 11.98 1.47 -20.14
C ASN A 96 11.54 1.66 -18.69
N TYR A 97 10.26 1.47 -18.38
CA TYR A 97 9.66 1.87 -17.11
C TYR A 97 9.02 0.74 -16.31
N MET A 98 8.50 -0.32 -16.94
CA MET A 98 7.66 -1.30 -16.21
C MET A 98 7.60 -2.71 -16.79
N ILE A 99 8.18 -3.00 -17.97
CA ILE A 99 8.22 -4.38 -18.49
C ILE A 99 9.50 -5.06 -18.01
N GLU A 100 10.65 -4.70 -18.59
CA GLU A 100 11.93 -5.27 -18.19
C GLU A 100 12.56 -4.52 -17.02
N LYS A 101 13.00 -5.30 -16.03
CA LYS A 101 13.69 -4.78 -14.86
C LYS A 101 15.19 -4.79 -15.10
N THR A 102 15.82 -3.63 -14.96
CA THR A 102 17.27 -3.42 -15.04
C THR A 102 17.77 -2.69 -13.80
N ILE A 103 19.08 -2.65 -13.60
CA ILE A 103 19.70 -1.87 -12.51
C ILE A 103 19.47 -0.36 -12.65
N PHE A 104 19.28 0.15 -13.88
CA PHE A 104 19.12 1.58 -14.16
C PHE A 104 17.69 2.06 -13.97
N ASN A 105 16.71 1.16 -14.08
CA ASN A 105 15.29 1.50 -13.98
C ASN A 105 14.57 0.85 -12.79
N ASP A 106 15.26 0.17 -11.87
CA ASP A 106 14.65 -0.58 -10.75
C ASP A 106 13.60 0.26 -9.97
N MET A 107 13.89 1.54 -9.76
CA MET A 107 12.99 2.44 -9.04
C MET A 107 11.73 2.77 -9.85
N TYR A 108 11.86 3.09 -11.15
CA TYR A 108 10.72 3.28 -12.06
C TYR A 108 9.91 2.00 -12.24
N TRP A 109 10.61 0.88 -12.44
CA TRP A 109 10.02 -0.45 -12.57
C TRP A 109 9.18 -0.80 -11.36
N PHE A 110 9.71 -0.58 -10.15
CA PHE A 110 8.95 -0.79 -8.93
C PHE A 110 7.73 0.13 -8.87
N ALA A 111 7.94 1.44 -9.05
CA ALA A 111 6.90 2.44 -8.87
C ALA A 111 5.73 2.24 -9.83
N PHE A 112 5.99 2.01 -11.12
CA PHE A 112 4.93 1.88 -12.13
C PHE A 112 4.30 0.49 -12.17
N ASN A 113 5.01 -0.57 -11.76
CA ASN A 113 4.35 -1.86 -11.53
C ASN A 113 3.47 -1.84 -10.29
N ALA A 114 3.89 -1.18 -9.20
CA ALA A 114 3.03 -0.97 -8.04
C ALA A 114 1.83 -0.07 -8.39
N PHE A 115 2.06 1.00 -9.15
CA PHE A 115 1.03 1.98 -9.53
C PHE A 115 -0.16 1.32 -10.22
N LYS A 116 0.05 0.41 -11.18
CA LYS A 116 -1.08 -0.27 -11.84
C LYS A 116 -1.79 -1.30 -10.98
N LEU A 117 -1.26 -1.66 -9.81
CA LEU A 117 -1.88 -2.64 -8.92
C LEU A 117 -2.74 -1.93 -7.87
N SER A 118 -3.66 -2.68 -7.27
CA SER A 118 -4.47 -2.25 -6.14
C SER A 118 -4.69 -3.42 -5.20
N GLY A 119 -5.13 -3.13 -3.97
CA GLY A 119 -5.61 -4.13 -3.04
C GLY A 119 -4.62 -5.27 -2.75
N PRO A 120 -5.07 -6.54 -2.74
CA PRO A 120 -4.22 -7.67 -2.37
C PRO A 120 -3.10 -7.93 -3.39
N GLU A 121 -3.30 -7.60 -4.67
CA GLU A 121 -2.25 -7.70 -5.69
C GLU A 121 -1.10 -6.72 -5.41
N LEU A 122 -1.42 -5.48 -5.04
CA LEU A 122 -0.43 -4.46 -4.67
C LEU A 122 0.34 -4.86 -3.41
N ASP A 123 -0.37 -5.29 -2.36
CA ASP A 123 0.26 -5.75 -1.11
C ASP A 123 1.17 -6.97 -1.36
N ALA A 124 0.73 -7.94 -2.17
CA ALA A 124 1.53 -9.11 -2.54
C ALA A 124 2.80 -8.70 -3.31
N PHE A 125 2.67 -7.75 -4.24
CA PHE A 125 3.81 -7.20 -4.99
C PHE A 125 4.82 -6.53 -4.08
N ILE A 126 4.37 -5.65 -3.19
CA ILE A 126 5.24 -4.91 -2.26
C ILE A 126 5.97 -5.90 -1.34
N ILE A 127 5.27 -6.89 -0.77
CA ILE A 127 5.89 -7.91 0.08
C ILE A 127 6.94 -8.71 -0.71
N TYR A 128 6.62 -9.15 -1.93
CA TYR A 128 7.57 -9.92 -2.74
C TYR A 128 8.84 -9.12 -3.02
N GLN A 129 8.69 -7.86 -3.43
CA GLN A 129 9.83 -6.98 -3.68
C GLN A 129 10.65 -6.76 -2.41
N ALA A 130 10.00 -6.57 -1.26
CA ALA A 130 10.69 -6.39 0.02
C ALA A 130 11.49 -7.64 0.44
N LEU A 131 10.94 -8.86 0.28
CA LEU A 131 11.61 -10.10 0.67
C LEU A 131 12.78 -10.50 -0.26
N ASN A 132 12.72 -10.08 -1.53
CA ASN A 132 13.68 -10.45 -2.58
C ASN A 132 14.61 -9.31 -3.00
N SER A 133 14.56 -8.15 -2.33
CA SER A 133 15.51 -7.07 -2.58
C SER A 133 16.93 -7.53 -2.20
N THR A 134 17.87 -7.45 -3.16
CA THR A 134 19.29 -7.68 -2.93
C THR A 134 19.88 -6.46 -2.24
N HIS A 135 20.03 -6.53 -0.92
CA HIS A 135 20.65 -5.45 -0.16
C HIS A 135 22.15 -5.39 -0.44
N GLY A 136 22.66 -4.19 -0.72
CA GLY A 136 24.10 -3.94 -0.67
C GLY A 136 24.62 -4.12 0.76
N LEU A 137 25.92 -4.40 0.91
CA LEU A 137 26.61 -4.66 2.19
C LEU A 137 26.40 -3.61 3.30
N LEU A 138 25.90 -2.42 2.95
CA LEU A 138 25.69 -1.29 3.86
C LEU A 138 24.22 -1.06 4.27
N GLU A 139 23.26 -1.73 3.62
CA GLU A 139 21.84 -1.56 3.94
C GLU A 139 21.44 -2.44 5.14
N ARG A 140 21.05 -1.78 6.23
CA ARG A 140 20.60 -2.44 7.45
C ARG A 140 19.43 -3.37 7.14
N ASN A 141 19.47 -4.57 7.71
CA ASN A 141 18.47 -5.66 7.71
C ASN A 141 17.03 -5.29 8.16
N SER A 142 16.58 -4.03 8.09
CA SER A 142 15.32 -3.51 8.64
C SER A 142 14.21 -3.30 7.61
N TYR A 143 14.52 -3.01 6.33
CA TYR A 143 13.49 -2.51 5.40
C TYR A 143 12.37 -3.49 5.14
N TYR A 144 12.70 -4.76 4.88
CA TYR A 144 11.66 -5.77 4.65
C TYR A 144 10.81 -6.01 5.91
N LEU A 145 11.39 -5.91 7.11
CA LEU A 145 10.63 -6.05 8.34
C LEU A 145 9.66 -4.87 8.51
N ASP A 146 10.08 -3.66 8.17
CA ASP A 146 9.23 -2.46 8.21
C ASP A 146 8.04 -2.61 7.26
N THR A 147 8.27 -3.08 6.03
CA THR A 147 7.18 -3.41 5.09
C THR A 147 6.26 -4.52 5.59
N LEU A 148 6.82 -5.60 6.15
CA LEU A 148 6.00 -6.69 6.70
C LEU A 148 5.14 -6.22 7.87
N MET A 149 5.65 -5.33 8.73
CA MET A 149 4.85 -4.73 9.81
C MET A 149 3.78 -3.80 9.25
N GLU A 150 4.13 -2.90 8.34
CA GLU A 150 3.18 -1.97 7.72
C GLU A 150 2.00 -2.71 7.08
N ILE A 151 2.25 -3.80 6.34
CA ILE A 151 1.21 -4.54 5.65
C ILE A 151 0.57 -5.58 6.60
N LEU A 152 1.32 -6.58 7.06
CA LEU A 152 0.73 -7.73 7.76
C LEU A 152 0.19 -7.41 9.15
N CYS A 153 0.62 -6.32 9.78
CA CYS A 153 0.06 -5.89 11.08
C CYS A 153 -1.12 -4.93 10.96
N THR A 154 -1.46 -4.45 9.76
CA THR A 154 -2.58 -3.50 9.55
C THR A 154 -3.68 -4.03 8.64
N ARG A 155 -3.44 -5.16 7.95
CA ARG A 155 -4.46 -5.83 7.14
C ARG A 155 -5.29 -6.79 7.99
N SER A 156 -6.60 -6.84 7.73
CA SER A 156 -7.47 -7.83 8.36
C SER A 156 -7.10 -9.25 7.92
N TYR A 157 -7.48 -10.26 8.69
CA TYR A 157 -7.21 -11.64 8.29
C TYR A 157 -7.83 -12.00 6.93
N ARG A 158 -9.00 -11.44 6.61
CA ARG A 158 -9.63 -11.60 5.28
C ARG A 158 -8.73 -11.04 4.18
N GLN A 159 -8.18 -9.83 4.36
CA GLN A 159 -7.24 -9.23 3.42
C GLN A 159 -5.96 -10.08 3.31
N ILE A 160 -5.41 -10.57 4.42
CA ILE A 160 -4.24 -11.46 4.42
C ILE A 160 -4.49 -12.73 3.60
N CYS A 161 -5.68 -13.33 3.69
CA CYS A 161 -6.04 -14.47 2.84
C CYS A 161 -6.02 -14.12 1.35
N GLU A 162 -6.51 -12.96 0.95
CA GLU A 162 -6.47 -12.51 -0.45
C GLU A 162 -5.03 -12.20 -0.90
N ILE A 163 -4.21 -11.57 -0.05
CA ILE A 163 -2.78 -11.36 -0.32
C ILE A 163 -2.08 -12.71 -0.56
N LYS A 164 -2.33 -13.72 0.29
CA LYS A 164 -1.76 -15.06 0.12
C LYS A 164 -2.14 -15.69 -1.21
N LYS A 165 -3.41 -15.54 -1.63
CA LYS A 165 -3.88 -16.03 -2.94
C LYS A 165 -3.17 -15.33 -4.09
N MET A 166 -3.07 -14.00 -4.06
CA MET A 166 -2.40 -13.24 -5.12
C MET A 166 -0.90 -13.52 -5.15
N TYR A 167 -0.25 -13.58 -4.00
CA TYR A 167 1.16 -13.92 -3.89
C TYR A 167 1.46 -15.30 -4.49
N LEU A 168 0.66 -16.31 -4.17
CA LEU A 168 0.78 -17.64 -4.78
C LEU A 168 0.55 -17.61 -6.29
N LYS A 169 -0.50 -16.90 -6.74
CA LYS A 169 -0.85 -16.77 -8.16
C LYS A 169 0.29 -16.14 -8.99
N TYR A 170 0.90 -15.07 -8.51
CA TYR A 170 1.89 -14.31 -9.29
C TYR A 170 3.33 -14.82 -9.13
N TYR A 171 3.67 -15.39 -7.97
CA TYR A 171 5.04 -15.78 -7.67
C TYR A 171 5.26 -17.28 -7.55
N ASN A 172 4.18 -18.07 -7.60
CA ASN A 172 4.20 -19.53 -7.48
C ASN A 172 4.96 -20.03 -6.23
N VAL A 173 4.92 -19.24 -5.15
CA VAL A 173 5.54 -19.56 -3.85
C VAL A 173 4.54 -19.20 -2.76
N ASN A 174 4.53 -19.97 -1.66
CA ASN A 174 3.69 -19.66 -0.51
C ASN A 174 4.21 -18.42 0.24
N LEU A 175 3.32 -17.46 0.53
CA LEU A 175 3.69 -16.25 1.27
C LEU A 175 4.21 -16.57 2.68
N THR A 176 3.58 -17.51 3.39
CA THR A 176 3.99 -17.93 4.73
C THR A 176 5.42 -18.46 4.70
N ASP A 177 5.76 -19.32 3.74
CA ASP A 177 7.10 -19.89 3.63
C ASP A 177 8.13 -18.82 3.26
N SER A 178 7.78 -17.91 2.35
CA SER A 178 8.64 -16.79 1.95
C SER A 178 9.00 -15.92 3.15
N VAL A 179 8.02 -15.53 3.97
CA VAL A 179 8.24 -14.72 5.18
C VAL A 179 9.02 -15.53 6.24
N CYS A 180 8.60 -16.76 6.49
CA CYS A 180 9.20 -17.65 7.48
C CYS A 180 10.66 -18.04 7.17
N SER A 181 11.07 -18.01 5.90
CA SER A 181 12.45 -18.26 5.48
C SER A 181 13.40 -17.11 5.84
N LYS A 182 12.89 -15.87 5.90
CA LYS A 182 13.68 -14.65 6.19
C LYS A 182 13.77 -14.34 7.68
N LEU A 183 12.85 -14.88 8.48
CA LEU A 183 12.73 -14.60 9.91
C LEU A 183 13.23 -15.76 10.78
N LYS A 184 13.68 -15.45 12.00
CA LYS A 184 14.16 -16.44 12.97
C LYS A 184 13.49 -16.25 14.33
N GLY A 185 13.48 -17.32 15.12
CA GLY A 185 13.01 -17.33 16.50
C GLY A 185 11.57 -16.82 16.66
N SER A 186 11.32 -16.10 17.74
CA SER A 186 9.98 -15.64 18.11
C SER A 186 9.36 -14.65 17.10
N LEU A 187 10.18 -13.95 16.31
CA LEU A 187 9.70 -13.10 15.21
C LEU A 187 9.10 -13.93 14.07
N LYS A 188 9.71 -15.07 13.74
CA LYS A 188 9.16 -16.03 12.77
C LYS A 188 7.80 -16.55 13.27
N THR A 189 7.73 -16.96 14.53
CA THR A 189 6.48 -17.43 15.16
C THR A 189 5.38 -16.37 15.12
N PHE A 190 5.72 -15.12 15.40
CA PHE A 190 4.77 -14.01 15.34
C PHE A 190 4.13 -13.83 13.96
N PHE A 191 4.95 -13.71 12.91
CA PHE A 191 4.41 -13.55 11.55
C PHE A 191 3.73 -14.83 11.04
N PHE A 192 4.20 -16.01 11.44
CA PHE A 192 3.49 -17.26 11.16
C PHE A 192 2.08 -17.24 11.74
N ASN A 193 1.91 -16.80 12.99
CA ASN A 193 0.60 -16.72 13.63
C ASN A 193 -0.32 -15.70 12.95
N ILE A 194 0.20 -14.53 12.54
CA ILE A 194 -0.55 -13.55 11.74
C ILE A 194 -1.04 -14.18 10.41
N LEU A 195 -0.16 -14.90 9.71
CA LEU A 195 -0.44 -15.47 8.39
C LEU A 195 -1.33 -16.73 8.41
N THR A 196 -1.47 -17.37 9.57
CA THR A 196 -2.23 -18.63 9.73
C THR A 196 -3.44 -18.53 10.65
N LYS A 197 -3.57 -17.43 11.42
CA LYS A 197 -4.56 -17.28 12.49
C LYS A 197 -4.50 -18.44 13.50
N ASN A 198 -3.30 -18.87 13.86
CA ASN A 198 -3.11 -19.90 14.88
C ASN A 198 -3.50 -19.36 16.27
N LYS A 199 -4.30 -20.13 17.02
CA LYS A 199 -4.99 -19.73 18.26
C LYS A 199 -4.35 -20.27 19.55
N ASP A 200 -3.15 -20.84 19.53
CA ASP A 200 -2.73 -21.69 20.67
C ASP A 200 -1.67 -21.11 21.63
N GLN A 201 -1.12 -19.88 21.44
CA GLN A 201 -0.08 -19.35 22.37
C GLN A 201 -0.04 -17.81 22.53
N PHE A 202 0.27 -17.35 23.75
CA PHE A 202 0.43 -15.99 24.34
C PHE A 202 0.87 -14.79 23.45
N ILE A 203 1.50 -15.03 22.28
CA ILE A 203 1.54 -14.07 21.15
C ILE A 203 0.10 -13.68 20.68
N GLU A 204 -0.88 -14.45 21.13
CA GLU A 204 -2.31 -14.40 20.90
C GLU A 204 -2.97 -13.04 21.00
N ILE A 205 -2.69 -12.17 21.97
CA ILE A 205 -3.48 -10.92 22.08
C ILE A 205 -3.32 -10.06 20.82
N PHE A 206 -2.09 -9.92 20.34
CA PHE A 206 -1.79 -9.16 19.13
C PHE A 206 -1.95 -10.00 17.85
N SER A 207 -1.84 -11.34 17.92
CA SER A 207 -2.02 -12.22 16.75
C SER A 207 -3.45 -12.72 16.51
N ARG A 208 -4.38 -12.52 17.46
CA ARG A 208 -5.82 -12.82 17.32
C ARG A 208 -6.54 -11.76 16.44
N ILE A 209 -5.87 -10.63 16.16
CA ILE A 209 -6.25 -9.51 15.29
C ILE A 209 -7.77 -9.26 15.24
N ASN A 210 -8.37 -8.97 16.40
CA ASN A 210 -9.52 -8.09 16.43
C ASN A 210 -9.02 -6.72 16.88
N PHE A 211 -8.85 -5.81 15.91
CA PHE A 211 -8.31 -4.47 16.15
C PHE A 211 -9.16 -3.67 17.13
N VAL A 212 -10.48 -3.94 17.20
CA VAL A 212 -11.41 -3.30 18.15
C VAL A 212 -11.06 -3.72 19.57
N ASP A 213 -10.97 -5.02 19.84
CA ASP A 213 -10.63 -5.53 21.17
C ASP A 213 -9.26 -5.03 21.64
N ILE A 214 -8.30 -4.92 20.72
CA ILE A 214 -6.97 -4.37 21.02
C ILE A 214 -7.08 -2.89 21.39
N LYS A 215 -7.84 -2.09 20.62
CA LYS A 215 -8.07 -0.67 20.91
C LYS A 215 -8.73 -0.49 22.28
N ASP A 216 -9.79 -1.25 22.56
CA ASP A 216 -10.53 -1.17 23.83
C ASP A 216 -9.65 -1.56 25.01
N MET A 217 -8.83 -2.61 24.85
CA MET A 217 -7.87 -3.03 25.85
C MET A 217 -6.81 -1.97 26.11
N ILE A 218 -6.19 -1.39 25.06
CA ILE A 218 -5.22 -0.30 25.20
C ILE A 218 -5.86 0.91 25.91
N THR A 219 -7.06 1.30 25.47
CA THR A 219 -7.80 2.44 26.03
C THR A 219 -8.10 2.21 27.51
N TYR A 220 -8.59 1.03 27.88
CA TYR A 220 -8.85 0.68 29.28
C TYR A 220 -7.59 0.78 30.16
N PHE A 221 -6.46 0.21 29.74
CA PHE A 221 -5.23 0.29 30.54
C PHE A 221 -4.71 1.73 30.65
N GLN A 222 -4.83 2.52 29.58
CA GLN A 222 -4.39 3.91 29.58
C GLN A 222 -5.28 4.77 30.50
N GLU A 223 -6.60 4.71 30.35
CA GLU A 223 -7.54 5.60 31.02
C GLU A 223 -7.87 5.15 32.45
N VAL A 224 -8.03 3.85 32.67
CA VAL A 224 -8.48 3.32 33.98
C VAL A 224 -7.30 2.95 34.87
N ARG A 225 -6.23 2.43 34.29
CA ARG A 225 -5.05 1.99 35.07
C ARG A 225 -3.90 2.98 35.05
N ASN A 226 -3.97 4.03 34.21
CA ASN A 226 -2.85 4.95 33.96
C ASN A 226 -1.56 4.19 33.56
N VAL A 227 -1.71 3.15 32.73
CA VAL A 227 -0.62 2.31 32.25
C VAL A 227 -0.57 2.33 30.74
N ASP A 228 0.53 2.84 30.19
CA ASP A 228 0.86 2.68 28.78
C ASP A 228 1.39 1.26 28.52
N ILE A 229 0.56 0.44 27.85
CA ILE A 229 0.91 -0.93 27.49
C ILE A 229 2.16 -0.98 26.62
N THR A 230 2.32 -0.05 25.67
CA THR A 230 3.46 -0.03 24.75
C THR A 230 4.78 0.18 25.49
N CYS A 231 4.74 0.97 26.58
CA CYS A 231 5.87 1.11 27.49
C CYS A 231 6.11 -0.15 28.34
N ARG A 232 5.06 -0.83 28.81
CA ARG A 232 5.18 -2.09 29.57
C ARG A 232 5.77 -3.24 28.77
N LEU A 233 5.61 -3.25 27.44
CA LEU A 233 6.24 -4.25 26.58
C LEU A 233 7.79 -4.14 26.56
N LYS A 234 8.37 -3.02 27.03
CA LYS A 234 9.82 -2.86 27.19
C LYS A 234 10.32 -3.82 28.29
N GLY A 235 11.32 -4.63 27.96
CA GLY A 235 11.88 -5.64 28.87
C GLY A 235 11.13 -6.98 28.86
N ILE A 236 9.85 -7.01 28.47
CA ILE A 236 9.07 -8.26 28.31
C ILE A 236 9.34 -8.88 26.93
N LEU A 237 9.29 -8.08 25.87
CA LEU A 237 9.45 -8.55 24.50
C LEU A 237 10.83 -8.18 23.93
N ALA A 238 11.38 -9.10 23.13
CA ALA A 238 12.53 -8.81 22.27
C ALA A 238 12.26 -7.58 21.39
N SER A 239 13.30 -6.80 21.08
CA SER A 239 13.17 -5.48 20.44
C SER A 239 12.35 -5.49 19.15
N LYS A 240 12.57 -6.47 18.25
CA LYS A 240 11.83 -6.60 16.99
C LYS A 240 10.36 -6.98 17.21
N LEU A 241 10.08 -7.88 18.14
CA LEU A 241 8.70 -8.24 18.49
C LEU A 241 7.94 -7.09 19.14
N ARG A 242 8.61 -6.34 20.01
CA ARG A 242 8.07 -5.12 20.59
C ARG A 242 7.73 -4.10 19.50
N LYS A 243 8.57 -3.98 18.46
CA LYS A 243 8.30 -3.12 17.30
C LYS A 243 7.01 -3.56 16.59
N CYS A 244 6.79 -4.86 16.37
CA CYS A 244 5.54 -5.36 15.78
C CYS A 244 4.32 -5.12 16.67
N ALA A 245 4.41 -5.40 17.98
CA ALA A 245 3.31 -5.18 18.91
C ALA A 245 2.95 -3.68 19.03
N ASN A 246 3.96 -2.80 19.03
CA ASN A 246 3.75 -1.35 18.99
C ASN A 246 3.12 -0.92 17.66
N ALA A 247 3.51 -1.50 16.52
CA ALA A 247 2.88 -1.19 15.23
C ALA A 247 1.37 -1.49 15.25
N ILE A 248 0.97 -2.66 15.77
CA ILE A 248 -0.46 -3.00 15.94
C ILE A 248 -1.14 -2.02 16.89
N SER A 249 -0.52 -1.75 18.04
CA SER A 249 -1.07 -0.85 19.06
C SER A 249 -1.30 0.56 18.54
N GLU A 250 -0.31 1.10 17.81
CA GLU A 250 -0.37 2.43 17.21
C GLU A 250 -1.46 2.48 16.12
N TYR A 251 -1.52 1.48 15.23
CA TYR A 251 -2.57 1.40 14.21
C TYR A 251 -3.98 1.34 14.82
N CYS A 252 -4.19 0.56 15.89
CA CYS A 252 -5.47 0.49 16.59
C CYS A 252 -5.87 1.82 17.25
N THR A 253 -4.88 2.59 17.72
CA THR A 253 -5.13 3.81 18.51
C THR A 253 -5.29 5.04 17.63
N ASN A 254 -4.39 5.22 16.67
CA ASN A 254 -4.39 6.32 15.71
C ASN A 254 -3.69 5.86 14.42
N LYS A 255 -4.50 5.42 13.45
CA LYS A 255 -4.02 4.86 12.17
C LYS A 255 -3.32 5.91 11.31
N GLU A 256 -3.80 7.15 11.32
CA GLU A 256 -3.24 8.27 10.56
C GLU A 256 -1.82 8.56 11.03
N LEU A 257 -1.63 8.63 12.37
CA LEU A 257 -0.34 8.87 12.98
C LEU A 257 0.61 7.69 12.77
N PHE A 258 0.09 6.46 12.80
CA PHE A 258 0.88 5.27 12.47
C PHE A 258 1.47 5.37 11.05
N PHE A 259 0.64 5.60 10.03
CA PHE A 259 1.13 5.73 8.66
C PHE A 259 2.01 6.98 8.46
N ALA A 260 1.69 8.11 9.12
CA ALA A 260 2.53 9.30 9.09
C ALA A 260 3.94 9.02 9.65
N LYS A 261 4.06 8.26 10.74
CA LYS A 261 5.34 7.81 11.29
C LYS A 261 6.06 6.86 10.35
N CYS A 262 5.36 5.92 9.72
CA CYS A 262 5.94 5.03 8.71
C CYS A 262 6.52 5.83 7.53
N CYS A 263 5.78 6.80 6.99
CA CYS A 263 6.29 7.73 5.99
C CYS A 263 7.56 8.43 6.47
N LYS A 264 7.58 8.97 7.69
CA LYS A 264 8.77 9.66 8.22
C LYS A 264 9.97 8.74 8.34
N GLU A 265 9.75 7.51 8.78
CA GLU A 265 10.82 6.51 8.92
C GLU A 265 11.38 6.10 7.55
N TYR A 266 10.51 5.89 6.56
CA TYR A 266 10.96 5.63 5.19
C TYR A 266 11.73 6.81 4.61
N ILE A 267 11.25 8.03 4.82
CA ILE A 267 11.94 9.22 4.32
C ILE A 267 13.33 9.37 4.95
N ARG A 268 13.41 9.23 6.28
CA ARG A 268 14.66 9.32 7.04
C ARG A 268 15.70 8.32 6.59
N ASN A 269 15.27 7.11 6.21
CA ASN A 269 16.16 6.05 5.76
C ASN A 269 16.33 6.01 4.23
N SER A 270 15.89 7.03 3.49
CA SER A 270 15.94 7.07 2.02
C SER A 270 15.26 5.87 1.34
N ASN A 271 14.26 5.27 1.99
CA ASN A 271 13.48 4.15 1.44
C ASN A 271 12.32 4.69 0.59
N ILE A 272 12.65 5.06 -0.65
CA ILE A 272 11.67 5.60 -1.61
C ILE A 272 10.57 4.57 -1.92
N LYS A 273 10.92 3.29 -2.05
CA LYS A 273 9.95 2.20 -2.30
C LYS A 273 8.89 2.12 -1.20
N GLY A 274 9.29 2.24 0.07
CA GLY A 274 8.38 2.28 1.21
C GLY A 274 7.45 3.50 1.17
N ALA A 275 8.01 4.69 0.91
CA ALA A 275 7.20 5.92 0.81
C ALA A 275 6.16 5.84 -0.33
N ILE A 276 6.57 5.37 -1.52
CA ILE A 276 5.66 5.13 -2.66
C ILE A 276 4.60 4.09 -2.30
N SER A 277 4.97 3.02 -1.59
CA SER A 277 4.03 1.97 -1.18
C SER A 277 2.90 2.51 -0.31
N ILE A 278 3.19 3.41 0.64
CA ILE A 278 2.15 4.03 1.46
C ILE A 278 1.24 4.93 0.61
N ILE A 279 1.81 5.78 -0.26
CA ILE A 279 1.00 6.63 -1.16
C ILE A 279 0.02 5.76 -1.97
N LEU A 280 0.54 4.72 -2.62
CA LEU A 280 -0.28 3.87 -3.49
C LEU A 280 -1.34 3.10 -2.72
N THR A 281 -0.99 2.50 -1.58
CA THR A 281 -1.92 1.67 -0.80
C THR A 281 -2.96 2.49 -0.03
N ARG A 282 -2.70 3.78 0.26
CA ARG A 282 -3.58 4.63 1.07
C ARG A 282 -4.31 5.72 0.29
N SER A 283 -3.92 6.03 -0.95
CA SER A 283 -4.53 7.09 -1.78
C SER A 283 -6.05 6.95 -1.94
N GLU A 284 -6.55 5.72 -2.05
CA GLU A 284 -7.99 5.41 -2.18
C GLU A 284 -8.69 5.20 -0.83
N ILE A 285 -8.00 5.37 0.31
CA ILE A 285 -8.52 5.04 1.65
C ILE A 285 -8.53 6.27 2.56
N ASP A 286 -7.37 6.74 2.99
CA ASP A 286 -7.23 7.76 4.05
C ASP A 286 -5.98 8.64 3.89
N LEU A 287 -5.33 8.66 2.72
CA LEU A 287 -4.10 9.42 2.53
C LEU A 287 -4.28 10.92 2.82
N SER A 288 -5.48 11.50 2.62
CA SER A 288 -5.72 12.90 2.98
C SER A 288 -5.61 13.14 4.50
N ASP A 289 -6.06 12.18 5.32
CA ASP A 289 -5.96 12.28 6.77
C ASP A 289 -4.52 12.05 7.24
N ILE A 290 -3.82 11.09 6.63
CA ILE A 290 -2.39 10.83 6.89
C ILE A 290 -1.55 12.08 6.59
N ILE A 291 -1.80 12.77 5.48
CA ILE A 291 -1.08 14.00 5.11
C ILE A 291 -1.28 15.09 6.17
N GLU A 292 -2.50 15.26 6.65
CA GLU A 292 -2.81 16.28 7.67
C GLU A 292 -2.17 15.94 9.01
N GLU A 293 -2.27 14.69 9.47
CA GLU A 293 -1.62 14.22 10.70
C GLU A 293 -0.09 14.35 10.62
N TYR A 294 0.49 14.02 9.47
CA TYR A 294 1.92 14.21 9.20
C TYR A 294 2.32 15.69 9.34
N ARG A 295 1.55 16.60 8.74
CA ARG A 295 1.78 18.04 8.81
C ARG A 295 1.68 18.56 10.24
N LEU A 296 0.65 18.14 10.98
CA LEU A 296 0.45 18.52 12.38
C LEU A 296 1.64 18.07 13.24
N ARG A 297 2.14 16.85 13.02
CA ARG A 297 3.23 16.25 13.78
C ARG A 297 4.61 16.81 13.45
N TYR A 298 4.94 16.95 12.17
CA TYR A 298 6.30 17.23 11.69
C TYR A 298 6.49 18.65 11.15
N LYS A 299 5.42 19.46 11.09
CA LYS A 299 5.44 20.85 10.64
C LYS A 299 5.95 21.05 9.21
N ILE A 300 5.83 20.01 8.38
CA ILE A 300 6.13 20.01 6.94
C ILE A 300 5.10 19.14 6.23
N TRP A 301 4.76 19.46 4.99
CA TRP A 301 3.88 18.62 4.19
C TRP A 301 4.59 17.33 3.78
N LEU A 302 3.88 16.20 3.86
CA LEU A 302 4.38 14.90 3.42
C LEU A 302 4.91 14.95 1.98
N ILE A 303 4.19 15.65 1.11
CA ILE A 303 4.54 15.82 -0.30
C ILE A 303 5.90 16.49 -0.48
N ASP A 304 6.16 17.56 0.27
CA ASP A 304 7.41 18.31 0.20
C ASP A 304 8.58 17.47 0.72
N ASP A 305 8.34 16.64 1.73
CA ASP A 305 9.38 15.78 2.31
C ASP A 305 9.70 14.57 1.42
N ILE A 306 8.71 14.00 0.73
CA ILE A 306 8.92 12.93 -0.27
C ILE A 306 9.62 13.48 -1.52
N GLN A 307 9.26 14.68 -1.97
CA GLN A 307 9.88 15.31 -3.15
C GLN A 307 11.39 15.55 -2.99
N LYS A 308 11.91 15.61 -1.75
CA LYS A 308 13.36 15.69 -1.51
C LYS A 308 14.08 14.38 -1.82
N LEU A 309 13.38 13.24 -1.77
CA LEU A 309 13.94 11.93 -2.09
C LEU A 309 13.77 11.55 -3.55
N CYS A 310 12.71 12.06 -4.17
CA CYS A 310 12.34 11.73 -5.53
C CYS A 310 13.05 12.64 -6.54
N GLU A 311 13.67 12.05 -7.56
CA GLU A 311 14.01 12.80 -8.77
C GLU A 311 12.76 13.45 -9.38
N THR A 312 12.95 14.50 -10.20
CA THR A 312 11.86 15.28 -10.82
C THR A 312 10.80 14.44 -11.54
N SER A 313 11.16 13.25 -11.99
CA SER A 313 10.31 12.33 -12.77
C SER A 313 9.23 11.60 -11.94
N TYR A 314 9.36 11.51 -10.61
CA TYR A 314 8.33 10.85 -9.78
C TYR A 314 7.25 11.81 -9.27
N LYS A 315 7.37 13.11 -9.60
CA LYS A 315 6.40 14.16 -9.25
C LYS A 315 4.95 13.83 -9.61
N PRO A 316 4.63 13.10 -10.70
CA PRO A 316 3.25 12.72 -10.96
C PRO A 316 2.67 11.77 -9.90
N LEU A 317 3.44 10.80 -9.39
CA LEU A 317 2.94 9.86 -8.35
C LEU A 317 2.63 10.56 -7.03
N CYS A 318 3.36 11.65 -6.79
CA CYS A 318 3.15 12.58 -5.69
C CYS A 318 1.82 13.37 -5.80
N GLN A 319 1.12 13.33 -6.95
CA GLN A 319 -0.19 13.96 -7.14
C GLN A 319 -1.37 13.03 -6.79
N LEU A 320 -1.09 11.77 -6.41
CA LEU A 320 -2.05 10.90 -5.72
C LEU A 320 -2.24 11.40 -4.30
#